data_AF-A0AAW4T3E0-F1
#
_entry.id   AF-A0AAW4T3E0-F1
#
_cell.length_a   1.000
_cell.length_b   1.000
_cell.length_c   1.000
_cell.angle_alpha   90.00
_cell.angle_beta   90.00
_cell.angle_gamma   90.00
#
_symmetry.space_group_name_H-M   'P 1'
#
loop_
_entity.id
_entity.type
_entity.pdbx_description
1 polymer ?
#
loop_
_entity_poly.entity_id
_entity_poly.type
_entity_poly.pdbx_seq_one_letter_code
_entity_poly.pdbx_strand_id
1 'polypeptide(L)'
;MMIFNELRKHGRLAAKRHPMYEKNKVAKILGYVMGAFWAGYLIFFGTTFAFGFSDMVPNREPYHVMNAVVLIFILALDFLLRVPLQKTPTQEVKPYLLLPVKRIRVIDFLLIRSGLSLFNLFWLFLFVPFSFITITKFFGISGVITYLIGILLLIIANNYWYLLCRTLINERIWWILLPIAFYGGIGCLLFIPEDSPLFYFFMDLGDGYIQGNIFYFLGTILVIVLLWLINRKIMSGLIYAELAKVDDTQIKHVSEYKFFERYGEVGEYMRLELKMLLRNRRCKGALRNISIVIVAFSVALSFSSVYDGNFMTSFICVYNFAVFGMIILSQIMSFEGNYIDGLMSRKESIMSLLKAKYYTYSIGEIIPFILMIPAIIMNKLTLLGAFAWFFYTIGFIYFCFFQLAVYNKQTVPLNEKVTSRQNNSAIQMLVNFGAFGVPLILYSLLNALLGETITYTILLVIGLGFTLTSPLWIKNVYHRFMKRRYENMEGFRDSRQ
;
A
#
# COMPACT_ATOMS: atom_id res chain seq x y z
N MET A 1 5.39 -6.35 34.50
CA MET A 1 4.06 -5.90 34.04
C MET A 1 3.88 -4.38 34.01
N MET A 2 4.36 -3.60 35.01
CA MET A 2 4.16 -2.14 35.06
C MET A 2 4.68 -1.39 33.80
N ILE A 3 5.91 -1.66 33.36
CA ILE A 3 6.50 -0.99 32.17
C ILE A 3 5.71 -1.25 30.89
N PHE A 4 5.15 -2.45 30.71
CA PHE A 4 4.34 -2.78 29.53
C PHE A 4 3.06 -1.95 29.48
N ASN A 5 2.37 -1.83 30.62
CA ASN A 5 1.14 -1.05 30.72
C ASN A 5 1.40 0.45 30.55
N GLU A 6 2.51 0.96 31.08
CA GLU A 6 2.92 2.35 30.89
C GLU A 6 3.25 2.65 29.43
N LEU A 7 4.07 1.83 28.76
CA LEU A 7 4.39 2.02 27.35
C LEU A 7 3.14 1.91 26.45
N ARG A 8 2.19 1.02 26.80
CA ARG A 8 0.88 0.94 26.13
C ARG A 8 0.05 2.22 26.36
N LYS A 9 0.11 2.80 27.56
CA LYS A 9 -0.52 4.09 27.90
C LYS A 9 0.14 5.23 27.11
N HIS A 10 1.47 5.27 27.01
CA HIS A 10 2.20 6.22 26.17
C HIS A 10 1.75 6.15 24.71
N GLY A 11 1.65 4.95 24.13
CA GLY A 11 1.15 4.77 22.77
C GLY A 11 -0.29 5.28 22.57
N ARG A 12 -1.18 5.02 23.53
CA ARG A 12 -2.57 5.54 23.50
C ARG A 12 -2.62 7.07 23.64
N LEU A 13 -1.83 7.63 24.55
CA LEU A 13 -1.76 9.08 24.77
C LEU A 13 -1.14 9.79 23.58
N ALA A 14 -0.09 9.25 22.96
CA ALA A 14 0.50 9.78 21.74
C ALA A 14 -0.53 9.81 20.60
N ALA A 15 -1.32 8.74 20.45
CA ALA A 15 -2.39 8.71 19.46
C ALA A 15 -3.47 9.78 19.74
N LYS A 16 -3.85 9.99 21.01
CA LYS A 16 -4.83 11.02 21.41
C LYS A 16 -4.32 12.45 21.27
N ARG A 17 -3.04 12.70 21.58
CA ARG A 17 -2.39 14.02 21.51
C ARG A 17 -2.05 14.45 20.09
N HIS A 18 -2.06 13.53 19.13
CA HIS A 18 -1.80 13.86 17.74
C HIS A 18 -2.82 14.91 17.26
N PRO A 19 -2.41 16.09 16.75
CA PRO A 19 -3.32 17.20 16.38
C PRO A 19 -4.43 16.78 15.41
N MET A 20 -4.15 15.77 14.58
CA MET A 20 -5.12 15.18 13.64
C MET A 20 -6.10 14.17 14.27
N TYR A 21 -6.05 13.90 15.58
CA TYR A 21 -6.94 12.92 16.22
C TYR A 21 -8.41 13.31 16.12
N GLU A 22 -8.70 14.61 16.23
CA GLU A 22 -10.06 15.16 16.10
C GLU A 22 -10.46 15.37 14.65
N LYS A 23 -9.54 15.85 13.80
CA LYS A 23 -9.77 16.07 12.37
C LYS A 23 -10.06 14.76 11.60
N ASN A 24 -9.60 13.60 12.10
CA ASN A 24 -9.82 12.27 11.51
C ASN A 24 -10.99 11.45 12.12
N LYS A 25 -11.94 12.05 12.85
CA LYS A 25 -13.08 11.29 13.42
C LYS A 25 -13.87 10.51 12.35
N VAL A 26 -14.18 11.15 11.21
CA VAL A 26 -14.87 10.50 10.08
C VAL A 26 -14.04 9.36 9.48
N ALA A 27 -12.73 9.56 9.30
CA ALA A 27 -11.83 8.52 8.80
C ALA A 27 -11.74 7.30 9.74
N LYS A 28 -11.84 7.50 11.06
CA LYS A 28 -11.91 6.40 12.03
C LYS A 28 -13.22 5.63 11.92
N ILE A 29 -14.35 6.33 11.84
CA ILE A 29 -15.66 5.70 11.68
C ILE A 29 -15.69 4.89 10.37
N LEU A 30 -15.26 5.50 9.26
CA LEU A 30 -15.15 4.80 7.97
C LEU A 30 -14.17 3.62 8.04
N GLY A 31 -13.07 3.76 8.78
CA GLY A 31 -12.13 2.66 9.04
C GLY A 31 -12.76 1.50 9.83
N TYR A 32 -13.60 1.78 10.82
CA TYR A 32 -14.34 0.75 11.56
C TYR A 32 -15.40 0.08 10.68
N VAL A 33 -16.15 0.85 9.89
CA VAL A 33 -17.13 0.32 8.93
C VAL A 33 -16.44 -0.56 7.89
N MET A 34 -15.32 -0.12 7.33
CA MET A 34 -14.52 -0.90 6.40
C MET A 34 -13.98 -2.18 7.05
N GLY A 35 -13.49 -2.09 8.30
CA GLY A 35 -13.06 -3.27 9.06
C GLY A 35 -14.18 -4.28 9.30
N ALA A 36 -15.38 -3.80 9.64
CA ALA A 36 -16.56 -4.64 9.81
C ALA A 36 -17.03 -5.28 8.48
N PHE A 37 -16.99 -4.52 7.38
CA PHE A 37 -17.29 -5.01 6.04
C PHE A 37 -16.33 -6.14 5.64
N TRP A 38 -15.01 -5.97 5.83
CA TRP A 38 -14.02 -7.01 5.56
C TRP A 38 -14.19 -8.23 6.47
N ALA A 39 -14.51 -8.04 7.75
CA ALA A 39 -14.81 -9.16 8.65
C ALA A 39 -16.03 -9.96 8.17
N GLY A 40 -17.10 -9.28 7.73
CA GLY A 40 -18.28 -9.92 7.13
C GLY A 40 -17.94 -10.68 5.85
N TYR A 41 -17.10 -10.11 4.98
CA TYR A 41 -16.63 -10.78 3.77
C TYR A 41 -15.82 -12.04 4.12
N LEU A 42 -14.89 -11.97 5.08
CA LEU A 42 -14.13 -13.13 5.54
C LEU A 42 -15.00 -14.23 6.13
N ILE A 43 -16.06 -13.88 6.87
CA ILE A 43 -17.04 -14.85 7.38
C ILE A 43 -17.74 -15.55 6.20
N PHE A 44 -18.15 -14.77 5.20
CA PHE A 44 -18.76 -15.31 3.98
C PHE A 44 -17.80 -16.25 3.23
N PHE A 45 -16.52 -15.90 3.06
CA PHE A 45 -15.54 -16.83 2.48
C PHE A 45 -15.36 -18.08 3.33
N GLY A 46 -15.32 -17.94 4.65
CA GLY A 46 -15.20 -19.07 5.56
C GLY A 46 -16.34 -20.07 5.40
N THR A 47 -17.58 -19.60 5.22
CA THR A 47 -18.72 -20.48 4.96
C THR A 47 -18.73 -21.03 3.53
N THR A 48 -18.45 -20.21 2.52
CA THR A 48 -18.39 -20.66 1.12
C THR A 48 -17.30 -21.72 0.91
N PHE A 49 -16.12 -21.55 1.51
CA PHE A 49 -15.07 -22.57 1.43
C PHE A 49 -15.44 -23.87 2.14
N ALA A 50 -16.18 -23.81 3.25
CA ALA A 50 -16.64 -25.01 3.94
C ALA A 50 -17.55 -25.88 3.06
N PHE A 51 -18.43 -25.27 2.27
CA PHE A 51 -19.31 -25.98 1.35
C PHE A 51 -18.63 -26.29 0.01
N GLY A 52 -17.95 -25.31 -0.59
CA GLY A 52 -17.34 -25.44 -1.91
C GLY A 52 -16.26 -26.52 -2.00
N PHE A 53 -15.47 -26.73 -0.94
CA PHE A 53 -14.50 -27.83 -0.92
C PHE A 53 -15.13 -29.20 -0.77
N SER A 54 -16.32 -29.29 -0.16
CA SER A 54 -17.09 -30.54 -0.09
C SER A 54 -17.54 -31.00 -1.49
N ASP A 55 -17.81 -30.05 -2.39
CA ASP A 55 -18.31 -30.33 -3.74
C ASP A 55 -17.17 -30.52 -4.77
N MET A 56 -16.02 -29.86 -4.57
CA MET A 56 -14.91 -29.86 -5.52
C MET A 56 -13.96 -31.06 -5.39
N VAL A 57 -13.76 -31.61 -4.19
CA VAL A 57 -12.82 -32.72 -3.95
C VAL A 57 -13.54 -33.85 -3.21
N PRO A 58 -14.29 -34.72 -3.92
CA PRO A 58 -15.14 -35.74 -3.29
C PRO A 58 -14.41 -36.80 -2.45
N ASN A 59 -13.07 -36.91 -2.57
CA ASN A 59 -12.25 -37.90 -1.85
C ASN A 59 -11.48 -37.35 -0.64
N ARG A 60 -11.59 -36.05 -0.30
CA ARG A 60 -10.88 -35.46 0.85
C ARG A 60 -11.77 -34.55 1.66
N GLU A 61 -11.60 -34.58 2.98
CA GLU A 61 -12.40 -33.73 3.85
C GLU A 61 -12.01 -32.23 3.68
N PRO A 62 -12.98 -31.30 3.76
CA PRO A 62 -12.75 -29.89 3.47
C PRO A 62 -11.62 -29.24 4.28
N TYR A 63 -11.40 -29.67 5.53
CA TYR A 63 -10.33 -29.11 6.38
C TYR A 63 -8.93 -29.54 5.93
N HIS A 64 -8.75 -30.71 5.31
CA HIS A 64 -7.46 -31.10 4.75
C HIS A 64 -7.09 -30.19 3.57
N VAL A 65 -8.05 -29.88 2.69
CA VAL A 65 -7.82 -28.97 1.54
C VAL A 65 -7.52 -27.55 2.02
N MET A 66 -8.23 -27.08 3.05
CA MET A 66 -7.98 -25.78 3.68
C MET A 66 -6.56 -25.68 4.24
N ASN A 67 -6.11 -26.70 4.99
CA ASN A 67 -4.78 -26.70 5.60
C ASN A 67 -3.65 -26.86 4.58
N ALA A 68 -3.83 -27.73 3.59
CA ALA A 68 -2.76 -28.08 2.65
C ALA A 68 -2.45 -26.96 1.63
N VAL A 69 -3.47 -26.24 1.17
CA VAL A 69 -3.33 -25.28 0.06
C VAL A 69 -3.69 -23.87 0.52
N VAL A 70 -4.88 -23.71 1.08
CA VAL A 70 -5.46 -22.38 1.33
C VAL A 70 -4.72 -21.65 2.45
N LEU A 71 -4.28 -22.36 3.48
CA LEU A 71 -3.51 -21.80 4.60
C LEU A 71 -2.24 -21.08 4.14
N ILE A 72 -1.51 -21.64 3.16
CA ILE A 72 -0.28 -21.05 2.63
C ILE A 72 -0.58 -19.75 1.88
N PHE A 73 -1.62 -19.75 1.04
CA PHE A 73 -2.07 -18.54 0.35
C PHE A 73 -2.55 -17.48 1.35
N ILE A 74 -3.26 -17.87 2.40
CA ILE A 74 -3.67 -16.96 3.49
C ILE A 74 -2.45 -16.37 4.19
N LEU A 75 -1.43 -17.17 4.51
CA LEU A 75 -0.19 -16.68 5.15
C LEU A 75 0.59 -15.73 4.23
N ALA A 76 0.64 -15.99 2.93
CA ALA A 76 1.24 -15.10 1.94
C ALA A 76 0.45 -13.79 1.82
N LEU A 77 -0.87 -13.87 1.77
CA LEU A 77 -1.76 -12.71 1.72
C LEU A 77 -1.64 -11.87 3.00
N ASP A 78 -1.60 -12.52 4.16
CA ASP A 78 -1.36 -11.88 5.46
C ASP A 78 -0.03 -11.11 5.48
N PHE A 79 1.04 -11.70 4.96
CA PHE A 79 2.33 -11.04 4.83
C PHE A 79 2.23 -9.77 3.97
N LEU A 80 1.54 -9.85 2.83
CA LEU A 80 1.36 -8.71 1.92
C LEU A 80 0.50 -7.60 2.54
N LEU A 81 -0.64 -7.95 3.17
CA LEU A 81 -1.51 -6.98 3.83
C LEU A 81 -0.84 -6.26 4.99
N ARG A 82 0.14 -6.88 5.66
CA ARG A 82 0.90 -6.24 6.74
C ARG A 82 1.83 -5.14 6.24
N VAL A 83 2.34 -5.22 5.01
CA VAL A 83 3.30 -4.26 4.41
C VAL A 83 2.83 -2.79 4.58
N PRO A 84 1.62 -2.41 4.14
CA PRO A 84 1.13 -1.04 4.31
C PRO A 84 0.62 -0.72 5.73
N LEU A 85 0.14 -1.71 6.49
CA LEU A 85 -0.64 -1.46 7.71
C LEU A 85 0.19 -1.35 9.00
N GLN A 86 1.32 -2.06 9.11
CA GLN A 86 2.12 -2.06 10.33
C GLN A 86 3.19 -0.95 10.33
N LYS A 87 3.67 -0.52 11.49
CA LYS A 87 4.86 0.34 11.62
C LYS A 87 6.09 -0.50 11.94
N THR A 88 7.27 -0.08 11.48
CA THR A 88 8.52 -0.73 11.87
C THR A 88 8.85 -0.41 13.32
N PRO A 89 9.18 -1.41 14.14
CA PRO A 89 9.53 -1.20 15.54
C PRO A 89 10.70 -0.23 15.73
N THR A 90 11.68 -0.19 14.83
CA THR A 90 12.87 0.69 14.92
C THR A 90 12.52 2.18 15.03
N GLN A 91 11.49 2.63 14.31
CA GLN A 91 11.01 4.02 14.38
C GLN A 91 10.27 4.31 15.69
N GLU A 92 9.59 3.31 16.26
CA GLU A 92 8.90 3.44 17.55
C GLU A 92 9.88 3.44 18.73
N VAL A 93 11.10 2.87 18.59
CA VAL A 93 12.10 2.87 19.67
C VAL A 93 12.72 4.25 19.90
N LYS A 94 12.87 5.09 18.86
CA LYS A 94 13.63 6.36 18.94
C LYS A 94 13.28 7.24 20.14
N PRO A 95 12.00 7.53 20.44
CA PRO A 95 11.64 8.38 21.58
C PRO A 95 12.00 7.77 22.94
N TYR A 96 12.09 6.45 23.03
CA TYR A 96 12.39 5.72 24.26
C TYR A 96 13.89 5.52 24.50
N LEU A 97 14.76 5.87 23.53
CA LEU A 97 16.21 5.74 23.68
C LEU A 97 16.81 6.70 24.70
N LEU A 98 16.13 7.82 24.96
CA LEU A 98 16.53 8.82 25.96
C LEU A 98 16.16 8.42 27.39
N LEU A 99 15.26 7.44 27.56
CA LEU A 99 14.85 6.98 28.88
C LEU A 99 15.88 6.01 29.45
N PRO A 100 16.05 5.97 30.80
CA PRO A 100 16.96 5.06 31.48
C PRO A 100 16.41 3.60 31.51
N VAL A 101 16.04 3.06 30.35
CA VAL A 101 15.52 1.70 30.18
C VAL A 101 16.45 0.92 29.28
N LYS A 102 16.79 -0.32 29.67
CA LYS A 102 17.62 -1.20 28.84
C LYS A 102 16.96 -1.40 27.47
N ARG A 103 17.67 -1.08 26.39
CA ARG A 103 17.20 -1.16 24.99
C ARG A 103 16.56 -2.50 24.64
N ILE A 104 17.16 -3.59 25.14
CA ILE A 104 16.65 -4.95 24.91
C ILE A 104 15.20 -5.10 25.41
N ARG A 105 14.84 -4.49 26.54
CA ARG A 105 13.48 -4.54 27.09
C ARG A 105 12.49 -3.75 26.23
N VAL A 106 12.93 -2.66 25.61
CA VAL A 106 12.10 -1.86 24.70
C VAL A 106 11.81 -2.66 23.42
N ILE A 107 12.81 -3.36 22.89
CA ILE A 107 12.65 -4.26 21.74
C ILE A 107 11.69 -5.41 22.08
N ASP A 108 11.90 -6.07 23.23
CA ASP A 108 11.03 -7.16 23.69
C ASP A 108 9.59 -6.69 23.85
N PHE A 109 9.38 -5.48 24.38
CA PHE A 109 8.06 -4.86 24.48
C PHE A 109 7.40 -4.67 23.11
N LEU A 110 8.13 -4.16 22.12
CA LEU A 110 7.59 -3.95 20.77
C LEU A 110 7.23 -5.27 20.09
N LEU A 111 8.05 -6.30 20.29
CA LEU A 111 7.77 -7.65 19.80
C LEU A 111 6.50 -8.23 20.42
N ILE A 112 6.36 -8.16 21.75
CA ILE A 112 5.16 -8.62 22.46
C ILE A 112 3.92 -7.85 22.00
N ARG A 113 4.04 -6.52 21.86
CA ARG A 113 2.93 -5.68 21.38
C ARG A 113 2.52 -6.04 19.95
N SER A 114 3.47 -6.41 19.09
CA SER A 114 3.18 -6.90 17.74
C SER A 114 2.48 -8.26 17.75
N GLY A 115 2.96 -9.20 18.57
CA GLY A 115 2.35 -10.52 18.75
C GLY A 115 0.93 -10.47 19.30
N LEU A 116 0.64 -9.54 20.22
CA LEU A 116 -0.70 -9.33 20.79
C LEU A 116 -1.54 -8.28 20.04
N SER A 117 -1.19 -7.97 18.79
CA SER A 117 -1.95 -6.99 18.02
C SER A 117 -3.30 -7.56 17.57
N LEU A 118 -4.35 -6.70 17.60
CA LEU A 118 -5.70 -7.07 17.14
C LEU A 118 -5.72 -7.53 15.67
N PHE A 119 -4.74 -7.10 14.87
CA PHE A 119 -4.60 -7.52 13.48
C PHE A 119 -4.34 -9.03 13.34
N ASN A 120 -3.71 -9.67 14.33
CA ASN A 120 -3.49 -11.12 14.31
C ASN A 120 -4.80 -11.92 14.47
N LEU A 121 -5.84 -11.30 15.05
CA LEU A 121 -7.15 -11.92 15.18
C LEU A 121 -8.00 -11.78 13.90
N PHE A 122 -7.55 -10.98 12.92
CA PHE A 122 -8.33 -10.67 11.72
C PHE A 122 -8.69 -11.92 10.92
N TRP A 123 -7.76 -12.86 10.78
CA TRP A 123 -8.00 -14.10 10.04
C TRP A 123 -8.90 -15.10 10.76
N LEU A 124 -9.09 -14.96 12.09
CA LEU A 124 -10.02 -15.81 12.82
C LEU A 124 -11.47 -15.62 12.32
N PHE A 125 -11.82 -14.46 11.76
CA PHE A 125 -13.14 -14.26 11.15
C PHE A 125 -13.42 -15.21 9.98
N LEU A 126 -12.38 -15.71 9.29
CA LEU A 126 -12.50 -16.72 8.24
C LEU A 126 -12.49 -18.14 8.82
N PHE A 127 -11.56 -18.43 9.72
CA PHE A 127 -11.36 -19.80 10.22
C PHE A 127 -12.41 -20.23 11.25
N VAL A 128 -13.01 -19.31 12.01
CA VAL A 128 -14.08 -19.62 12.98
C VAL A 128 -15.29 -20.25 12.28
N PRO A 129 -15.98 -19.59 11.32
CA PRO A 129 -17.13 -20.20 10.66
C PRO A 129 -16.77 -21.48 9.90
N PHE A 130 -15.58 -21.51 9.27
CA PHE A 130 -15.10 -22.69 8.56
C PHE A 130 -14.93 -23.91 9.47
N SER A 131 -14.23 -23.74 10.60
CA SER A 131 -13.99 -24.81 11.57
C SER A 131 -15.30 -25.28 12.24
N PHE A 132 -16.21 -24.36 12.53
CA PHE A 132 -17.53 -24.71 13.07
C PHE A 132 -18.36 -25.58 12.12
N ILE A 133 -18.27 -25.40 10.80
CA ILE A 133 -19.07 -26.18 9.84
C ILE A 133 -18.42 -27.54 9.52
N THR A 134 -17.08 -27.58 9.44
CA THR A 134 -16.34 -28.74 8.93
C THR A 134 -15.86 -29.67 10.05
N ILE A 135 -15.28 -29.13 11.12
CA ILE A 135 -14.59 -29.92 12.16
C ILE A 135 -15.56 -30.43 13.22
N THR A 136 -16.61 -29.66 13.53
CA THR A 136 -17.59 -30.06 14.57
C THR A 136 -18.26 -31.40 14.29
N LYS A 137 -18.43 -31.74 13.01
CA LYS A 137 -19.03 -33.01 12.56
C LYS A 137 -18.19 -34.23 12.95
N PHE A 138 -16.87 -34.08 13.06
CA PHE A 138 -15.93 -35.19 13.26
C PHE A 138 -15.21 -35.17 14.61
N PHE A 139 -14.82 -33.99 15.10
CA PHE A 139 -13.99 -33.83 16.30
C PHE A 139 -14.65 -32.98 17.40
N GLY A 140 -15.91 -32.57 17.20
CA GLY A 140 -16.68 -31.79 18.17
C GLY A 140 -16.13 -30.37 18.42
N ILE A 141 -16.59 -29.75 19.52
CA ILE A 141 -16.24 -28.36 19.87
C ILE A 141 -14.78 -28.25 20.37
N SER A 142 -14.26 -29.28 21.03
CA SER A 142 -12.87 -29.32 21.51
C SER A 142 -11.88 -29.22 20.35
N GLY A 143 -12.08 -29.99 19.27
CA GLY A 143 -11.22 -29.94 18.08
C GLY A 143 -11.24 -28.58 17.37
N VAL A 144 -12.38 -27.88 17.39
CA VAL A 144 -12.50 -26.51 16.86
C VAL A 144 -11.62 -25.55 17.66
N ILE A 145 -11.66 -25.62 19.00
CA ILE A 145 -10.89 -24.72 19.85
C ILE A 145 -9.39 -24.94 19.68
N THR A 146 -8.94 -26.19 19.68
CA THR A 146 -7.51 -26.52 19.50
C THR A 146 -7.01 -26.09 18.13
N TYR A 147 -7.81 -26.31 17.08
CA TYR A 147 -7.50 -25.86 15.72
C TYR A 147 -7.37 -24.32 15.62
N LEU A 148 -8.30 -23.57 16.21
CA LEU A 148 -8.24 -22.11 16.22
C LEU A 148 -7.01 -21.57 16.97
N ILE A 149 -6.61 -22.22 18.06
CA ILE A 149 -5.37 -21.88 18.79
C ILE A 149 -4.14 -22.16 17.91
N GLY A 150 -4.11 -23.29 17.21
CA GLY A 150 -3.02 -23.65 16.29
C GLY A 150 -2.84 -22.62 15.16
N ILE A 151 -3.95 -22.23 14.52
CA ILE A 151 -3.94 -21.18 13.49
C ILE A 151 -3.48 -19.84 14.06
N LEU A 152 -3.94 -19.47 15.26
CA LEU A 152 -3.51 -18.22 15.90
C LEU A 152 -1.99 -18.20 16.12
N LEU A 153 -1.40 -19.31 16.54
CA LEU A 153 0.05 -19.45 16.70
C LEU A 153 0.78 -19.31 15.35
N LEU A 154 0.28 -19.95 14.28
CA LEU A 154 0.84 -19.78 12.94
C LEU A 154 0.80 -18.32 12.46
N ILE A 155 -0.31 -17.60 12.69
CA ILE A 155 -0.42 -16.18 12.34
C ILE A 155 0.59 -15.34 13.14
N ILE A 156 0.81 -15.67 14.42
CA ILE A 156 1.83 -15.01 15.26
C ILE A 156 3.24 -15.30 14.71
N ALA A 157 3.53 -16.53 14.31
CA ALA A 157 4.81 -16.88 13.67
C ALA A 157 5.00 -16.07 12.37
N ASN A 158 3.97 -16.00 11.53
CA ASN A 158 3.97 -15.22 10.28
C ASN A 158 4.18 -13.73 10.53
N ASN A 159 3.63 -13.18 11.62
CA ASN A 159 3.86 -11.80 12.01
C ASN A 159 5.33 -11.53 12.39
N TYR A 160 5.99 -12.44 13.12
CA TYR A 160 7.41 -12.29 13.43
C TYR A 160 8.30 -12.48 12.21
N TRP A 161 7.93 -13.38 11.30
CA TRP A 161 8.57 -13.53 9.99
C TRP A 161 8.48 -12.23 9.19
N TYR A 162 7.29 -11.63 9.12
CA TYR A 162 7.07 -10.33 8.49
C TYR A 162 7.94 -9.22 9.09
N LEU A 163 8.02 -9.12 10.43
CA LEU A 163 8.87 -8.13 11.09
C LEU A 163 10.34 -8.31 10.71
N LEU A 164 10.82 -9.56 10.67
CA LEU A 164 12.19 -9.89 10.27
C LEU A 164 12.47 -9.43 8.84
N CYS A 165 11.67 -9.87 7.87
CA CYS A 165 11.81 -9.49 6.47
C CYS A 165 11.78 -7.96 6.32
N ARG A 166 10.86 -7.29 7.01
CA ARG A 166 10.75 -5.84 6.94
C ARG A 166 11.95 -5.11 7.52
N THR A 167 12.54 -5.59 8.63
CA THR A 167 13.76 -4.98 9.17
C THR A 167 14.93 -5.09 8.19
N LEU A 168 15.10 -6.25 7.55
CA LEU A 168 16.14 -6.49 6.54
C LEU A 168 15.93 -5.66 5.27
N ILE A 169 14.70 -5.60 4.73
CA ILE A 169 14.35 -4.80 3.54
C ILE A 169 14.64 -3.32 3.78
N ASN A 170 14.46 -2.84 5.00
CA ASN A 170 14.76 -1.46 5.35
C ASN A 170 16.25 -1.15 5.30
N GLU A 171 17.11 -2.10 5.63
CA GLU A 171 18.54 -1.92 5.53
C GLU A 171 18.98 -1.98 4.05
N ARG A 172 18.62 -3.06 3.35
CA ARG A 172 18.94 -3.27 1.93
C ARG A 172 17.73 -3.81 1.17
N ILE A 173 17.45 -3.21 0.02
CA ILE A 173 16.26 -3.56 -0.77
C ILE A 173 16.30 -4.98 -1.36
N TRP A 174 17.50 -5.55 -1.55
CA TRP A 174 17.68 -6.91 -2.09
C TRP A 174 17.03 -7.99 -1.23
N TRP A 175 16.84 -7.75 0.08
CA TRP A 175 16.14 -8.67 0.97
C TRP A 175 14.64 -8.85 0.65
N ILE A 176 14.08 -8.10 -0.31
CA ILE A 176 12.74 -8.38 -0.87
C ILE A 176 12.69 -9.76 -1.53
N LEU A 177 13.82 -10.28 -2.03
CA LEU A 177 13.89 -11.61 -2.62
C LEU A 177 13.60 -12.72 -1.61
N LEU A 178 13.85 -12.50 -0.32
CA LEU A 178 13.68 -13.51 0.73
C LEU A 178 12.20 -13.94 0.90
N PRO A 179 11.22 -13.05 1.12
CA PRO A 179 9.82 -13.46 1.19
C PRO A 179 9.30 -13.98 -0.16
N ILE A 180 9.79 -13.47 -1.29
CA ILE A 180 9.41 -13.96 -2.63
C ILE A 180 9.91 -15.40 -2.81
N ALA A 181 11.15 -15.70 -2.44
CA ALA A 181 11.69 -17.05 -2.51
C ALA A 181 10.96 -18.00 -1.55
N PHE A 182 10.61 -17.54 -0.35
CA PHE A 182 9.87 -18.35 0.62
C PHE A 182 8.45 -18.69 0.13
N TYR A 183 7.59 -17.69 -0.11
CA TYR A 183 6.21 -17.94 -0.54
C TYR A 183 6.10 -18.40 -1.99
N GLY A 184 6.94 -17.87 -2.88
CA GLY A 184 7.00 -18.26 -4.28
C GLY A 184 7.58 -19.67 -4.46
N GLY A 185 8.60 -20.03 -3.67
CA GLY A 185 9.12 -21.40 -3.64
C GLY A 185 8.07 -22.40 -3.16
N ILE A 186 7.38 -22.10 -2.06
CA ILE A 186 6.28 -22.94 -1.56
C ILE A 186 5.14 -23.01 -2.60
N GLY A 187 4.80 -21.89 -3.24
CA GLY A 187 3.80 -21.82 -4.31
C GLY A 187 4.16 -22.69 -5.53
N CYS A 188 5.39 -22.59 -6.03
CA CYS A 188 5.88 -23.43 -7.13
C CYS A 188 5.88 -24.92 -6.77
N LEU A 189 6.24 -25.26 -5.52
CA LEU A 189 6.22 -26.64 -5.03
C LEU A 189 4.80 -27.20 -4.87
N LEU A 190 3.79 -26.35 -4.67
CA LEU A 190 2.38 -26.74 -4.66
C LEU A 190 1.80 -27.02 -6.06
N PHE A 191 2.37 -26.42 -7.12
CA PHE A 191 1.93 -26.61 -8.50
C PHE A 191 2.52 -27.86 -9.16
N ILE A 192 3.47 -28.55 -8.51
CA ILE A 192 3.95 -29.85 -8.97
C ILE A 192 2.90 -30.90 -8.58
N PRO A 193 2.22 -31.56 -9.53
CA PRO A 193 1.22 -32.56 -9.21
C PRO A 193 1.90 -33.84 -8.72
N GLU A 194 1.23 -34.49 -7.76
CA GLU A 194 1.50 -35.82 -7.19
C GLU A 194 2.61 -35.84 -6.11
N ASP A 195 2.17 -35.93 -4.85
CA ASP A 195 2.97 -36.23 -3.64
C ASP A 195 4.11 -35.28 -3.26
N SER A 196 3.85 -33.96 -3.25
CA SER A 196 4.79 -33.05 -2.60
C SER A 196 4.80 -33.27 -1.07
N PRO A 197 5.97 -33.52 -0.43
CA PRO A 197 6.06 -33.73 1.02
C PRO A 197 5.55 -32.54 1.83
N LEU A 198 5.58 -31.34 1.24
CA LEU A 198 5.08 -30.12 1.88
C LEU A 198 3.55 -30.13 1.99
N PHE A 199 2.84 -30.64 0.99
CA PHE A 199 1.38 -30.72 1.04
C PHE A 199 0.92 -31.62 2.20
N TYR A 200 1.55 -32.79 2.36
CA TYR A 200 1.30 -33.67 3.51
C TYR A 200 1.75 -33.04 4.83
N PHE A 201 2.90 -32.35 4.86
CA PHE A 201 3.35 -31.65 6.07
C PHE A 201 2.33 -30.63 6.59
N PHE A 202 1.73 -29.82 5.71
CA PHE A 202 0.70 -28.86 6.12
C PHE A 202 -0.63 -29.52 6.48
N MET A 203 -0.98 -30.65 5.86
CA MET A 203 -2.11 -31.48 6.29
C MET A 203 -1.88 -32.05 7.69
N ASP A 204 -0.75 -32.73 7.92
CA ASP A 204 -0.40 -33.35 9.20
C ASP A 204 -0.31 -32.32 10.32
N LEU A 205 0.18 -31.11 10.01
CA LEU A 205 0.23 -29.99 10.94
C LEU A 205 -1.19 -29.52 11.30
N GLY A 206 -2.09 -29.44 10.32
CA GLY A 206 -3.50 -29.12 10.53
C GLY A 206 -4.21 -30.18 11.38
N ASP A 207 -4.03 -31.45 11.05
CA ASP A 207 -4.62 -32.58 11.77
C ASP A 207 -4.07 -32.68 13.20
N GLY A 208 -2.77 -32.41 13.37
CA GLY A 208 -2.11 -32.31 14.67
C GLY A 208 -2.74 -31.24 15.57
N TYR A 209 -3.20 -30.12 15.01
CA TYR A 209 -3.96 -29.11 15.78
C TYR A 209 -5.37 -29.54 16.11
N ILE A 210 -6.06 -30.19 15.17
CA ILE A 210 -7.43 -30.68 15.37
C ILE A 210 -7.45 -31.75 16.48
N GLN A 211 -6.49 -32.67 16.46
CA GLN A 211 -6.35 -33.73 17.46
C GLN A 211 -5.76 -33.24 18.80
N GLY A 212 -5.28 -31.99 18.87
CA GLY A 212 -4.72 -31.43 20.10
C GLY A 212 -3.33 -31.98 20.47
N ASN A 213 -2.57 -32.47 19.49
CA ASN A 213 -1.29 -33.12 19.76
C ASN A 213 -0.20 -32.10 20.16
N ILE A 214 0.31 -32.24 21.39
CA ILE A 214 1.24 -31.31 22.04
C ILE A 214 2.51 -31.08 21.22
N PHE A 215 3.00 -32.08 20.48
CA PHE A 215 4.24 -31.97 19.71
C PHE A 215 4.15 -30.93 18.59
N TYR A 216 3.01 -30.87 17.88
CA TYR A 216 2.80 -29.90 16.80
C TYR A 216 2.66 -28.47 17.34
N PHE A 217 2.02 -28.29 18.50
CA PHE A 217 1.97 -27.00 19.20
C PHE A 217 3.35 -26.57 19.70
N LEU A 218 4.14 -27.50 20.25
CA LEU A 218 5.48 -27.22 20.73
C LEU A 218 6.41 -26.83 19.57
N GLY A 219 6.30 -27.52 18.42
CA GLY A 219 7.02 -27.19 17.21
C GLY A 219 6.78 -25.76 16.73
N THR A 220 5.53 -25.30 16.72
CA THR A 220 5.23 -23.91 16.30
C THR A 220 5.62 -22.87 17.34
N ILE A 221 5.49 -23.17 18.63
CA ILE A 221 6.02 -22.32 19.69
C ILE A 221 7.54 -22.17 19.56
N LEU A 222 8.26 -23.25 19.24
CA LEU A 222 9.70 -23.22 19.02
C LEU A 222 10.05 -22.30 17.86
N VAL A 223 9.35 -22.40 16.72
CA VAL A 223 9.55 -21.50 15.57
C VAL A 223 9.30 -20.04 15.97
N ILE A 224 8.24 -19.76 16.73
CA ILE A 224 7.95 -18.41 17.24
C ILE A 224 9.11 -17.88 18.10
N VAL A 225 9.62 -18.70 19.02
CA VAL A 225 10.73 -18.33 19.92
C VAL A 225 12.00 -18.07 19.12
N LEU A 226 12.31 -18.90 18.13
CA LEU A 226 13.48 -18.73 17.26
C LEU A 226 13.40 -17.41 16.47
N LEU A 227 12.25 -17.16 15.83
CA LEU A 227 12.00 -15.90 15.11
C LEU A 227 12.05 -14.69 16.04
N TRP A 228 11.58 -14.82 17.28
CA TRP A 228 11.64 -13.76 18.29
C TRP A 228 13.10 -13.44 18.67
N LEU A 229 13.93 -14.44 18.92
CA LEU A 229 15.36 -14.27 19.25
C LEU A 229 16.16 -13.67 18.10
N ILE A 230 15.93 -14.13 16.85
CA ILE A 230 16.59 -13.58 15.67
C ILE A 230 16.22 -12.10 15.49
N ASN A 231 14.92 -11.78 15.55
CA ASN A 231 14.42 -10.42 15.47
C ASN A 231 15.05 -9.52 16.54
N ARG A 232 15.14 -10.01 17.78
CA ARG A 232 15.75 -9.29 18.91
C ARG A 232 17.21 -8.93 18.62
N LYS A 233 18.01 -9.89 18.11
CA LYS A 233 19.42 -9.68 17.78
C LYS A 233 19.59 -8.67 16.64
N ILE A 234 18.88 -8.85 15.53
CA ILE A 234 18.97 -7.98 14.34
C ILE A 234 18.57 -6.54 14.70
N MET A 235 17.44 -6.35 15.38
CA MET A 235 16.99 -5.01 15.76
C MET A 235 17.96 -4.30 16.69
N SER A 236 18.57 -5.03 17.64
CA SER A 236 19.55 -4.43 18.55
C SER A 236 20.79 -3.92 17.81
N GLY A 237 21.27 -4.65 16.80
CA GLY A 237 22.40 -4.25 15.96
C GLY A 237 22.07 -3.03 15.08
N LEU A 238 20.88 -3.01 14.46
CA LEU A 238 20.45 -1.91 13.62
C LEU A 238 20.26 -0.60 14.39
N ILE A 239 19.71 -0.66 15.61
CA ILE A 239 19.56 0.53 16.46
C ILE A 239 20.94 1.09 16.86
N TYR A 240 21.91 0.23 17.13
CA TYR A 240 23.28 0.66 17.41
C TYR A 240 23.92 1.33 16.20
N ALA A 241 23.79 0.73 15.01
CA ALA A 241 24.29 1.30 13.76
C ALA A 241 23.61 2.65 13.42
N GLU A 242 22.31 2.79 13.67
CA GLU A 242 21.58 4.04 13.42
C GLU A 242 21.96 5.14 14.42
N LEU A 243 22.26 4.80 15.68
CA LEU A 243 22.78 5.74 16.67
C LEU A 243 24.24 6.16 16.42
N ALA A 244 25.06 5.23 15.93
CA ALA A 244 26.46 5.49 15.59
C ALA A 244 26.61 6.24 14.25
N LYS A 245 25.52 6.38 13.50
CA LYS A 245 25.53 7.05 12.20
C LYS A 245 25.58 8.56 12.40
N VAL A 246 26.74 9.15 12.14
CA VAL A 246 26.88 10.59 11.89
C VAL A 246 26.33 10.85 10.49
N ASP A 247 25.38 11.77 10.36
CA ASP A 247 24.83 12.13 9.06
C ASP A 247 25.92 12.81 8.22
N ASP A 248 26.51 12.06 7.31
CA ASP A 248 27.51 12.57 6.38
C ASP A 248 26.79 13.47 5.36
N THR A 249 26.87 14.79 5.56
CA THR A 249 26.33 15.81 4.66
C THR A 249 27.26 16.02 3.45
N GLN A 250 27.66 14.95 2.78
CA GLN A 250 28.36 15.05 1.51
C GLN A 250 27.34 15.43 0.43
N ILE A 251 27.33 16.71 0.04
CA ILE A 251 26.50 17.23 -1.05
C ILE A 251 26.98 16.57 -2.35
N LYS A 252 26.33 15.47 -2.75
CA LYS A 252 26.58 14.86 -4.05
C LYS A 252 26.04 15.77 -5.15
N HIS A 253 26.91 16.03 -6.13
CA HIS A 253 26.71 16.67 -7.45
C HIS A 253 25.30 17.25 -7.68
N VAL A 254 25.20 18.59 -7.68
CA VAL A 254 23.96 19.28 -8.08
C VAL A 254 23.85 19.15 -9.61
N SER A 255 22.93 18.34 -10.10
CA SER A 255 22.61 18.32 -11.53
C SER A 255 21.98 19.66 -11.94
N GLU A 256 22.69 20.40 -12.78
CA GLU A 256 22.20 21.65 -13.37
C GLU A 256 21.40 21.34 -14.63
N TYR A 257 20.07 21.33 -14.52
CA TYR A 257 19.18 21.24 -15.68
C TYR A 257 19.00 22.63 -16.30
N LYS A 258 20.01 23.11 -17.05
CA LYS A 258 19.99 24.43 -17.72
C LYS A 258 18.88 24.58 -18.78
N PHE A 259 18.32 23.47 -19.27
CA PHE A 259 17.24 23.49 -20.28
C PHE A 259 15.98 24.25 -19.82
N PHE A 260 15.66 24.20 -18.52
CA PHE A 260 14.45 24.82 -17.98
C PHE A 260 14.55 26.35 -17.79
N GLU A 261 15.76 26.92 -17.83
CA GLU A 261 15.97 28.37 -17.62
C GLU A 261 15.34 29.22 -18.74
N ARG A 262 15.09 28.62 -19.92
CA ARG A 262 14.45 29.28 -21.07
C ARG A 262 12.96 29.58 -20.87
N TYR A 263 12.30 28.93 -19.90
CA TYR A 263 10.86 29.04 -19.66
C TYR A 263 10.48 29.99 -18.50
N GLY A 264 11.41 30.84 -18.07
CA GLY A 264 11.19 31.83 -17.01
C GLY A 264 10.87 31.21 -15.65
N GLU A 265 10.01 31.88 -14.87
CA GLU A 265 9.69 31.46 -13.49
C GLU A 265 9.03 30.07 -13.42
N VAL A 266 8.15 29.74 -14.39
CA VAL A 266 7.52 28.41 -14.46
C VAL A 266 8.56 27.33 -14.77
N GLY A 267 9.55 27.64 -15.61
CA GLY A 267 10.71 26.79 -15.88
C GLY A 267 11.51 26.47 -14.63
N GLU A 268 11.80 27.48 -13.82
CA GLU A 268 12.49 27.32 -12.54
C GLU A 268 11.73 26.41 -11.58
N TYR A 269 10.41 26.57 -11.46
CA TYR A 269 9.60 25.66 -10.64
C TYR A 269 9.54 24.24 -11.21
N MET A 270 9.50 24.06 -12.54
CA MET A 270 9.58 22.73 -13.17
C MET A 270 10.92 22.06 -12.83
N ARG A 271 12.02 22.82 -12.87
CA ARG A 271 13.35 22.35 -12.48
C ARG A 271 13.39 21.92 -11.01
N LEU A 272 12.80 22.72 -10.12
CA LEU A 272 12.73 22.39 -8.69
C LEU A 272 11.89 21.14 -8.43
N GLU A 273 10.76 20.99 -9.12
CA GLU A 273 9.88 19.82 -9.04
C GLU A 273 10.64 18.55 -9.48
N LEU A 274 11.31 18.61 -10.63
CA LEU A 274 12.09 17.48 -11.14
C LEU A 274 13.26 17.12 -10.21
N LYS A 275 13.95 18.11 -9.64
CA LYS A 275 14.98 17.89 -8.62
C LYS A 275 14.39 17.24 -7.37
N MET A 276 13.22 17.67 -6.92
CA MET A 276 12.53 17.06 -5.78
C MET A 276 12.22 15.58 -6.05
N LEU A 277 11.67 15.30 -7.23
CA LEU A 277 11.30 13.96 -7.67
C LEU A 277 12.48 12.99 -7.70
N LEU A 278 13.63 13.43 -8.24
CA LEU A 278 14.80 12.58 -8.44
C LEU A 278 15.74 12.49 -7.22
N ARG A 279 15.83 13.56 -6.41
CA ARG A 279 16.78 13.63 -5.29
C ARG A 279 16.23 13.03 -4.01
N ASN A 280 14.96 13.29 -3.70
CA ASN A 280 14.42 12.99 -2.39
C ASN A 280 14.04 11.51 -2.29
N ARG A 281 14.39 10.87 -1.16
CA ARG A 281 14.21 9.43 -0.97
C ARG A 281 12.74 9.00 -1.13
N ARG A 282 11.80 9.84 -0.67
CA ARG A 282 10.36 9.58 -0.78
C ARG A 282 9.89 9.59 -2.23
N CYS A 283 10.16 10.67 -2.95
CA CYS A 283 9.70 10.86 -4.32
C CYS A 283 10.40 9.88 -5.28
N LYS A 284 11.71 9.64 -5.11
CA LYS A 284 12.44 8.62 -5.88
C LYS A 284 11.90 7.21 -5.62
N GLY A 285 11.55 6.90 -4.37
CA GLY A 285 10.90 5.65 -4.01
C GLY A 285 9.52 5.50 -4.64
N ALA A 286 8.73 6.57 -4.65
CA ALA A 286 7.42 6.60 -5.30
C ALA A 286 7.54 6.39 -6.81
N LEU A 287 8.45 7.12 -7.48
CA LEU A 287 8.74 6.94 -8.91
C LEU A 287 9.14 5.51 -9.24
N ARG A 288 10.07 4.91 -8.49
CA ARG A 288 10.48 3.52 -8.74
C ARG A 288 9.30 2.55 -8.58
N ASN A 289 8.45 2.75 -7.56
CA ASN A 289 7.28 1.90 -7.36
C ASN A 289 6.29 2.05 -8.52
N ILE A 290 6.03 3.28 -8.98
CA ILE A 290 5.19 3.56 -10.15
C ILE A 290 5.75 2.84 -11.38
N SER A 291 7.06 2.98 -11.65
CA SER A 291 7.69 2.35 -12.80
C SER A 291 7.57 0.83 -12.78
N ILE A 292 7.78 0.18 -11.62
CA ILE A 292 7.64 -1.28 -11.47
C ILE A 292 6.19 -1.71 -11.77
N VAL A 293 5.21 -0.98 -11.21
CA VAL A 293 3.79 -1.29 -11.40
C VAL A 293 3.39 -1.15 -12.87
N ILE A 294 3.75 -0.03 -13.51
CA ILE A 294 3.42 0.20 -14.92
C ILE A 294 4.05 -0.88 -15.80
N VAL A 295 5.34 -1.19 -15.60
CA VAL A 295 6.01 -2.26 -16.39
C VAL A 295 5.34 -3.61 -16.16
N ALA A 296 5.01 -3.98 -14.91
CA ALA A 296 4.37 -5.25 -14.61
C ALA A 296 3.00 -5.38 -15.31
N PHE A 297 2.18 -4.33 -15.26
CA PHE A 297 0.87 -4.32 -15.91
C PHE A 297 0.97 -4.23 -17.43
N SER A 298 1.91 -3.47 -17.99
CA SER A 298 2.16 -3.41 -19.44
C SER A 298 2.62 -4.76 -19.99
N VAL A 299 3.52 -5.47 -19.28
CA VAL A 299 3.96 -6.82 -19.66
C VAL A 299 2.83 -7.83 -19.51
N ALA A 300 2.07 -7.78 -18.40
CA ALA A 300 0.92 -8.66 -18.20
C ALA A 300 -0.12 -8.51 -19.31
N LEU A 301 -0.41 -7.27 -19.71
CA LEU A 301 -1.32 -7.00 -20.81
C LEU A 301 -0.73 -7.46 -22.15
N SER A 302 0.55 -7.25 -22.40
CA SER A 302 1.18 -7.60 -23.68
C SER A 302 1.33 -9.12 -23.90
N PHE A 303 1.60 -9.90 -22.86
CA PHE A 303 2.00 -11.32 -23.00
C PHE A 303 1.04 -12.35 -22.40
N SER A 304 0.10 -11.95 -21.52
CA SER A 304 -0.85 -12.90 -20.91
C SER A 304 -2.23 -12.83 -21.55
N SER A 305 -2.85 -13.98 -21.82
CA SER A 305 -4.25 -14.10 -22.30
C SER A 305 -5.29 -14.04 -21.18
N VAL A 306 -4.86 -14.10 -19.91
CA VAL A 306 -5.74 -14.08 -18.73
C VAL A 306 -6.54 -12.77 -18.63
N TYR A 307 -6.07 -11.70 -19.28
CA TYR A 307 -6.65 -10.35 -19.19
C TYR A 307 -7.35 -9.88 -20.47
N ASP A 308 -7.66 -10.77 -21.42
CA ASP A 308 -8.22 -10.40 -22.73
C ASP A 308 -9.69 -9.96 -22.70
N GLY A 309 -10.35 -9.93 -21.54
CA GLY A 309 -11.70 -9.37 -21.43
C GLY A 309 -11.72 -7.85 -21.60
N ASN A 310 -12.67 -7.30 -22.38
CA ASN A 310 -12.75 -5.87 -22.71
C ASN A 310 -12.76 -4.94 -21.48
N PHE A 311 -13.34 -5.40 -20.37
CA PHE A 311 -13.31 -4.67 -19.09
C PHE A 311 -11.93 -4.70 -18.45
N MET A 312 -11.24 -5.85 -18.45
CA MET A 312 -9.93 -6.03 -17.83
C MET A 312 -8.82 -5.31 -18.60
N THR A 313 -8.85 -5.36 -19.93
CA THR A 313 -7.93 -4.59 -20.78
C THR A 313 -8.07 -3.09 -20.49
N SER A 314 -9.30 -2.58 -20.50
CA SER A 314 -9.60 -1.17 -20.20
C SER A 314 -9.18 -0.78 -18.78
N PHE A 315 -9.45 -1.65 -17.79
CA PHE A 315 -9.01 -1.47 -16.40
C PHE A 315 -7.50 -1.28 -16.30
N ILE A 316 -6.73 -2.16 -16.92
CA ILE A 316 -5.26 -2.10 -16.90
C ILE A 316 -4.76 -0.83 -17.58
N CYS A 317 -5.43 -0.40 -18.66
CA CYS A 317 -5.06 0.82 -19.37
C CYS A 317 -5.32 2.08 -18.55
N VAL A 318 -6.52 2.22 -17.97
CA VAL A 318 -6.82 3.31 -17.03
C VAL A 318 -5.81 3.33 -15.90
N TYR A 319 -5.52 2.17 -15.34
CA TYR A 319 -4.60 2.03 -14.22
C TYR A 319 -3.20 2.49 -14.61
N ASN A 320 -2.65 2.02 -15.72
CA ASN A 320 -1.28 2.35 -16.14
C ASN A 320 -1.05 3.85 -16.34
N PHE A 321 -2.00 4.57 -16.93
CA PHE A 321 -1.92 6.03 -17.06
C PHE A 321 -2.25 6.75 -15.74
N ALA A 322 -3.33 6.37 -15.06
CA ALA A 322 -3.78 7.10 -13.86
C ALA A 322 -2.86 6.92 -12.64
N VAL A 323 -2.14 5.79 -12.51
CA VAL A 323 -1.28 5.48 -11.36
C VAL A 323 -0.14 6.48 -11.19
N PHE A 324 0.41 6.96 -12.31
CA PHE A 324 1.50 7.94 -12.30
C PHE A 324 1.05 9.23 -11.60
N GLY A 325 -0.07 9.80 -12.04
CA GLY A 325 -0.70 10.94 -11.37
C GLY A 325 -1.17 10.61 -9.95
N MET A 326 -1.82 9.47 -9.73
CA MET A 326 -2.43 9.13 -8.44
C MET A 326 -1.43 9.09 -7.29
N ILE A 327 -0.27 8.48 -7.45
CA ILE A 327 0.66 8.31 -6.33
C ILE A 327 1.30 9.65 -5.94
N ILE A 328 1.55 10.55 -6.90
CA ILE A 328 2.27 11.81 -6.64
C ILE A 328 1.30 12.98 -6.47
N LEU A 329 0.34 13.17 -7.39
CA LEU A 329 -0.63 14.27 -7.35
C LEU A 329 -1.69 14.10 -6.26
N SER A 330 -1.99 12.90 -5.77
CA SER A 330 -2.87 12.77 -4.59
C SER A 330 -2.29 13.49 -3.36
N GLN A 331 -0.97 13.69 -3.32
CA GLN A 331 -0.23 14.37 -2.27
C GLN A 331 0.23 15.76 -2.70
N ILE A 332 -0.42 16.36 -3.69
CA ILE A 332 -0.15 17.73 -4.14
C ILE A 332 -0.15 18.71 -2.94
N MET A 333 0.81 19.62 -2.92
CA MET A 333 1.11 20.58 -1.84
C MET A 333 1.65 19.97 -0.53
N SER A 334 1.59 18.65 -0.36
CA SER A 334 2.02 17.99 0.89
C SER A 334 3.55 17.94 1.00
N PHE A 335 4.26 17.86 -0.14
CA PHE A 335 5.72 17.91 -0.19
C PHE A 335 6.26 19.32 0.08
N GLU A 336 5.59 20.32 -0.47
CA GLU A 336 5.92 21.75 -0.33
C GLU A 336 5.63 22.28 1.05
N GLY A 337 4.73 21.62 1.79
CA GLY A 337 4.40 21.96 3.17
C GLY A 337 5.62 22.04 4.11
N ASN A 338 6.76 21.41 3.76
CA ASN A 338 8.02 21.55 4.49
C ASN A 338 8.65 22.96 4.41
N TYR A 339 8.39 23.69 3.32
CA TYR A 339 8.96 25.01 3.01
C TYR A 339 7.91 26.01 2.52
N ILE A 340 6.62 25.75 2.80
CA ILE A 340 5.51 26.53 2.26
C ILE A 340 5.51 27.98 2.75
N ASP A 341 6.03 28.23 3.94
CA ASP A 341 6.21 29.58 4.49
C ASP A 341 7.09 30.45 3.57
N GLY A 342 8.13 29.87 2.96
CA GLY A 342 9.01 30.56 2.01
C GLY A 342 8.42 30.72 0.61
N LEU A 343 7.46 29.88 0.23
CA LEU A 343 6.69 30.07 -1.01
C LEU A 343 5.68 31.20 -0.83
N MET A 344 5.02 31.26 0.32
CA MET A 344 3.98 32.25 0.63
C MET A 344 4.50 33.68 0.79
N SER A 345 5.80 33.86 1.05
CA SER A 345 6.40 35.19 1.13
C SER A 345 6.61 35.86 -0.24
N ARG A 346 6.59 35.08 -1.33
CA ARG A 346 6.75 35.60 -2.70
C ARG A 346 5.40 35.72 -3.40
N LYS A 347 5.21 36.83 -4.13
CA LYS A 347 4.00 37.04 -4.95
C LYS A 347 3.97 36.03 -6.11
N GLU A 348 2.79 35.45 -6.37
CA GLU A 348 2.49 34.55 -7.50
C GLU A 348 3.24 33.21 -7.60
N SER A 349 4.14 32.90 -6.66
CA SER A 349 4.88 31.64 -6.58
C SER A 349 4.01 30.39 -6.68
N ILE A 350 2.84 30.38 -6.03
CA ILE A 350 1.94 29.22 -5.98
C ILE A 350 1.23 29.00 -7.32
N MET A 351 0.90 30.07 -8.05
CA MET A 351 0.30 29.95 -9.37
C MET A 351 1.33 29.36 -10.36
N SER A 352 2.55 29.89 -10.34
CA SER A 352 3.67 29.40 -11.15
C SER A 352 4.02 27.95 -10.79
N LEU A 353 3.98 27.58 -9.51
CA LEU A 353 4.17 26.22 -9.02
C LEU A 353 3.08 25.26 -9.52
N LEU A 354 1.79 25.62 -9.42
CA LEU A 354 0.70 24.76 -9.87
C LEU A 354 0.77 24.51 -11.39
N LYS A 355 1.10 25.54 -12.17
CA LYS A 355 1.37 25.39 -13.62
C LYS A 355 2.56 24.47 -13.89
N ALA A 356 3.66 24.68 -13.18
CA ALA A 356 4.87 23.86 -13.31
C ALA A 356 4.59 22.38 -12.99
N LYS A 357 3.83 22.10 -11.94
CA LYS A 357 3.38 20.75 -11.62
C LYS A 357 2.59 20.15 -12.78
N TYR A 358 1.55 20.83 -13.25
CA TYR A 358 0.72 20.33 -14.35
C TYR A 358 1.58 19.94 -15.56
N TYR A 359 2.45 20.84 -16.03
CA TYR A 359 3.32 20.53 -17.17
C TYR A 359 4.32 19.40 -16.91
N THR A 360 4.93 19.35 -15.72
CA THR A 360 5.90 18.30 -15.37
C THR A 360 5.25 16.92 -15.37
N TYR A 361 4.05 16.80 -14.78
CA TYR A 361 3.33 15.53 -14.72
C TYR A 361 2.74 15.15 -16.10
N SER A 362 2.24 16.10 -16.88
CA SER A 362 1.77 15.84 -18.25
C SER A 362 2.90 15.35 -19.16
N ILE A 363 4.12 15.88 -19.02
CA ILE A 363 5.31 15.36 -19.72
C ILE A 363 5.67 13.96 -19.17
N GLY A 364 5.49 13.73 -17.87
CA GLY A 364 5.69 12.44 -17.24
C GLY A 364 4.81 11.31 -17.80
N GLU A 365 3.57 11.60 -18.20
CA GLU A 365 2.63 10.63 -18.82
C GLU A 365 3.13 10.06 -20.16
N ILE A 366 4.10 10.70 -20.81
CA ILE A 366 4.74 10.18 -22.02
C ILE A 366 5.45 8.85 -21.72
N ILE A 367 5.95 8.66 -20.49
CA ILE A 367 6.63 7.43 -20.08
C ILE A 367 5.66 6.21 -20.09
N PRO A 368 4.51 6.24 -19.37
CA PRO A 368 3.49 5.21 -19.50
C PRO A 368 3.04 4.97 -20.94
N PHE A 369 2.90 6.04 -21.74
CA PHE A 369 2.50 5.93 -23.15
C PHE A 369 3.50 5.09 -23.96
N ILE A 370 4.80 5.36 -23.82
CA ILE A 370 5.87 4.60 -24.50
C ILE A 370 5.87 3.14 -24.04
N LEU A 371 5.67 2.89 -22.74
CA LEU A 371 5.64 1.53 -22.19
C LEU A 371 4.43 0.70 -22.67
N MET A 372 3.37 1.35 -23.14
CA MET A 372 2.19 0.69 -23.71
C MET A 372 2.30 0.40 -25.22
N ILE A 373 3.38 0.85 -25.90
CA ILE A 373 3.58 0.56 -27.33
C ILE A 373 3.61 -0.94 -27.65
N PRO A 374 4.28 -1.82 -26.87
CA PRO A 374 4.26 -3.26 -27.15
C PRO A 374 2.85 -3.87 -27.14
N ALA A 375 1.96 -3.38 -26.27
CA ALA A 375 0.57 -3.83 -26.23
C ALA A 375 -0.23 -3.40 -27.47
N ILE A 376 0.11 -2.24 -28.06
CA ILE A 376 -0.46 -1.78 -29.33
C ILE A 376 0.01 -2.69 -30.47
N ILE A 377 1.30 -3.04 -30.51
CA ILE A 377 1.87 -3.93 -31.54
C ILE A 377 1.23 -5.33 -31.49
N MET A 378 0.95 -5.82 -30.29
CA MET A 378 0.29 -7.12 -30.06
C MET A 378 -1.23 -7.10 -30.34
N ASN A 379 -1.78 -6.00 -30.87
CA ASN A 379 -3.21 -5.80 -31.17
C ASN A 379 -4.17 -5.97 -29.97
N LYS A 380 -3.66 -5.87 -28.74
CA LYS A 380 -4.47 -5.93 -27.52
C LYS A 380 -5.03 -4.56 -27.10
N LEU A 381 -4.45 -3.49 -27.65
CA LEU A 381 -4.88 -2.11 -27.45
C LEU A 381 -4.98 -1.40 -28.80
N THR A 382 -6.10 -0.71 -29.04
CA THR A 382 -6.20 0.19 -30.19
C THR A 382 -5.40 1.47 -29.93
N LEU A 383 -4.81 2.03 -30.99
CA LEU A 383 -4.11 3.31 -30.92
C LEU A 383 -5.04 4.44 -30.45
N LEU A 384 -6.30 4.42 -30.89
CA LEU A 384 -7.36 5.32 -30.43
C LEU A 384 -7.56 5.21 -28.90
N GLY A 385 -7.60 3.99 -28.36
CA GLY A 385 -7.73 3.75 -26.92
C GLY A 385 -6.54 4.30 -26.13
N ALA A 386 -5.31 4.15 -26.65
CA ALA A 386 -4.11 4.71 -26.02
C ALA A 386 -4.18 6.24 -25.90
N PHE A 387 -4.52 6.92 -27.00
CA PHE A 387 -4.65 8.38 -27.04
C PHE A 387 -5.84 8.87 -26.20
N ALA A 388 -6.97 8.16 -26.24
CA ALA A 388 -8.13 8.50 -25.43
C ALA A 388 -7.77 8.48 -23.94
N TRP A 389 -7.13 7.42 -23.45
CA TRP A 389 -6.71 7.33 -22.04
C TRP A 389 -5.61 8.36 -21.69
N PHE A 390 -4.65 8.60 -22.57
CA PHE A 390 -3.62 9.62 -22.37
C PHE A 390 -4.22 11.03 -22.18
N PHE A 391 -5.10 11.47 -23.09
CA PHE A 391 -5.71 12.79 -22.96
C PHE A 391 -6.74 12.87 -21.83
N TYR A 392 -7.47 11.79 -21.59
CA TYR A 392 -8.44 11.72 -20.49
C TYR A 392 -7.76 11.82 -19.13
N THR A 393 -6.58 11.20 -18.96
CA THR A 393 -5.82 11.28 -17.71
C THR A 393 -5.25 12.68 -17.46
N ILE A 394 -4.58 13.28 -18.45
CA ILE A 394 -4.04 14.64 -18.36
C ILE A 394 -5.16 15.69 -18.18
N GLY A 395 -6.33 15.45 -18.76
CA GLY A 395 -7.49 16.34 -18.63
C GLY A 395 -8.27 16.11 -17.34
N PHE A 396 -9.16 15.12 -17.34
CA PHE A 396 -10.16 14.93 -16.30
C PHE A 396 -9.55 14.42 -14.99
N ILE A 397 -8.66 13.43 -15.05
CA ILE A 397 -8.08 12.83 -13.84
C ILE A 397 -7.20 13.84 -13.11
N TYR A 398 -6.35 14.58 -13.83
CA TYR A 398 -5.52 15.62 -13.22
C TYR A 398 -6.36 16.76 -12.67
N PHE A 399 -7.43 17.19 -13.35
CA PHE A 399 -8.39 18.16 -12.79
C PHE A 399 -8.91 17.72 -11.41
N CYS A 400 -9.31 16.44 -11.28
CA CYS A 400 -9.74 15.87 -10.00
C CYS A 400 -8.63 15.89 -8.94
N PHE A 401 -7.38 15.55 -9.29
CA PHE A 401 -6.27 15.59 -8.34
C PHE A 401 -5.86 17.00 -7.93
N PHE A 402 -5.90 17.98 -8.83
CA PHE A 402 -5.59 19.37 -8.51
C PHE A 402 -6.60 19.98 -7.54
N GLN A 403 -7.82 19.45 -7.47
CA GLN A 403 -8.78 19.83 -6.44
C GLN A 403 -8.27 19.50 -5.02
N LEU A 404 -7.45 18.46 -4.86
CA LEU A 404 -6.84 18.11 -3.57
C LEU A 404 -5.85 19.16 -3.09
N ALA A 405 -5.28 20.00 -3.97
CA ALA A 405 -4.37 21.06 -3.55
C ALA A 405 -5.01 22.03 -2.55
N VAL A 406 -6.33 22.24 -2.63
CA VAL A 406 -7.07 23.12 -1.72
C VAL A 406 -7.31 22.48 -0.35
N TYR A 407 -7.47 21.15 -0.29
CA TYR A 407 -7.88 20.43 0.92
C TYR A 407 -6.76 19.65 1.60
N ASN A 408 -5.66 19.40 0.90
CA ASN A 408 -4.47 18.79 1.47
C ASN A 408 -3.83 19.76 2.45
N LYS A 409 -3.74 19.32 3.70
CA LYS A 409 -3.17 20.07 4.82
C LYS A 409 -2.06 19.32 5.55
N GLN A 410 -1.68 18.14 5.06
CA GLN A 410 -0.67 17.31 5.71
C GLN A 410 0.67 17.51 5.04
N THR A 411 1.72 17.71 5.81
CA THR A 411 3.10 17.70 5.30
C THR A 411 3.61 16.27 5.20
N VAL A 412 4.34 16.00 4.12
CA VAL A 412 5.04 14.72 3.94
C VAL A 412 6.53 14.99 4.06
N PRO A 413 7.24 14.38 5.03
CA PRO A 413 8.68 14.56 5.15
C PRO A 413 9.42 13.95 3.95
N LEU A 414 10.25 14.75 3.29
CA LEU A 414 10.90 14.41 2.00
C LEU A 414 11.93 13.28 2.10
N ASN A 415 12.56 13.14 3.27
CA ASN A 415 13.65 12.18 3.51
C ASN A 415 13.21 10.89 4.19
N GLU A 416 11.93 10.79 4.59
CA GLU A 416 11.41 9.52 5.10
C GLU A 416 11.15 8.52 3.98
N LYS A 417 11.21 7.23 4.32
CA LYS A 417 10.87 6.17 3.36
C LYS A 417 9.37 6.15 3.10
N VAL A 418 8.98 5.93 1.84
CA VAL A 418 8.08 4.84 1.41
C VAL A 418 6.93 4.44 2.37
N THR A 419 7.39 3.77 3.43
CA THR A 419 6.65 2.87 4.30
C THR A 419 6.31 3.49 5.65
N SER A 420 6.62 4.77 5.90
CA SER A 420 6.05 5.48 7.05
C SER A 420 4.57 5.75 6.79
N ARG A 421 3.74 5.45 7.80
CA ARG A 421 2.28 5.45 7.74
C ARG A 421 1.76 6.78 7.19
N GLN A 422 1.34 6.76 5.93
CA GLN A 422 0.58 7.86 5.36
C GLN A 422 -0.85 7.74 5.85
N ASN A 423 -1.28 8.68 6.68
CA ASN A 423 -2.70 8.87 6.92
C ASN A 423 -3.24 9.63 5.72
N ASN A 424 -3.46 8.93 4.60
CA ASN A 424 -4.16 9.51 3.47
C ASN A 424 -5.45 10.13 4.00
N SER A 425 -5.64 11.43 3.72
CA SER A 425 -6.85 12.13 4.12
C SER A 425 -8.05 11.39 3.53
N ALA A 426 -9.18 11.35 4.23
CA ALA A 426 -10.42 10.75 3.70
C ALA A 426 -10.78 11.34 2.32
N ILE A 427 -10.48 12.63 2.12
CA ILE A 427 -10.66 13.32 0.83
C ILE A 427 -9.71 12.77 -0.24
N GLN A 428 -8.45 12.47 0.10
CA GLN A 428 -7.51 11.83 -0.83
C GLN A 428 -7.98 10.43 -1.24
N MET A 429 -8.50 9.64 -0.29
CA MET A 429 -9.05 8.31 -0.60
C MET A 429 -10.27 8.43 -1.52
N LEU A 430 -11.21 9.32 -1.21
CA LEU A 430 -12.39 9.54 -2.05
C LEU A 430 -12.04 10.01 -3.46
N VAL A 431 -11.10 10.95 -3.60
CA VAL A 431 -10.66 11.41 -4.93
C VAL A 431 -9.91 10.31 -5.67
N ASN A 432 -9.09 9.51 -4.99
CA ASN A 432 -8.43 8.35 -5.61
C ASN A 432 -9.45 7.30 -6.11
N PHE A 433 -10.46 6.99 -5.30
CA PHE A 433 -11.56 6.09 -5.70
C PHE A 433 -12.37 6.68 -6.85
N GLY A 434 -12.70 7.97 -6.81
CA GLY A 434 -13.42 8.65 -7.87
C GLY A 434 -12.62 8.71 -9.17
N ALA A 435 -11.33 9.05 -9.10
CA ALA A 435 -10.43 9.13 -10.25
C ALA A 435 -10.27 7.79 -10.99
N PHE A 436 -10.46 6.66 -10.31
CA PHE A 436 -10.37 5.34 -10.91
C PHE A 436 -11.74 4.73 -11.24
N GLY A 437 -12.72 4.89 -10.36
CA GLY A 437 -14.06 4.32 -10.52
C GLY A 437 -14.88 5.04 -11.59
N VAL A 438 -14.85 6.39 -11.63
CA VAL A 438 -15.65 7.17 -12.59
C VAL A 438 -15.27 6.84 -14.03
N PRO A 439 -13.98 6.77 -14.42
CA PRO A 439 -13.64 6.48 -15.81
C PRO A 439 -14.01 5.06 -16.24
N LEU A 440 -13.93 4.08 -15.34
CA LEU A 440 -14.31 2.69 -15.63
C LEU A 440 -15.81 2.52 -15.76
N ILE A 441 -16.59 3.14 -14.87
CA ILE A 441 -18.05 3.14 -14.96
C ILE A 441 -18.49 3.81 -16.26
N LEU A 442 -17.90 4.98 -16.56
CA LEU A 442 -18.19 5.72 -17.78
C LEU A 442 -17.82 4.92 -19.04
N TYR A 443 -16.65 4.27 -19.06
CA TYR A 443 -16.26 3.38 -20.15
C TYR A 443 -17.23 2.19 -20.29
N SER A 444 -17.55 1.51 -19.20
CA SER A 444 -18.44 0.33 -19.23
C SER A 444 -19.84 0.68 -19.72
N LEU A 445 -20.39 1.81 -19.30
CA LEU A 445 -21.71 2.27 -19.72
C LEU A 445 -21.72 2.68 -21.20
N LEU A 446 -20.73 3.48 -21.62
CA LEU A 446 -20.65 3.93 -23.00
C LEU A 446 -20.37 2.77 -23.96
N ASN A 447 -19.52 1.82 -23.56
CA ASN A 447 -19.21 0.67 -24.40
C ASN A 447 -20.43 -0.24 -24.58
N ALA A 448 -21.22 -0.45 -23.51
CA ALA A 448 -22.45 -1.24 -23.57
C ALA A 448 -23.52 -0.60 -24.48
N LEU A 449 -23.56 0.73 -24.59
CA LEU A 449 -24.60 1.46 -25.34
C LEU A 449 -24.19 1.82 -26.77
N LEU A 450 -22.92 2.15 -27.00
CA LEU A 450 -22.44 2.82 -28.23
C LEU A 450 -21.24 2.11 -28.89
N GLY A 451 -20.72 1.04 -28.27
CA GLY A 451 -19.55 0.31 -28.75
C GLY A 451 -18.21 1.00 -28.49
N GLU A 452 -17.12 0.27 -28.75
CA GLU A 452 -15.77 0.66 -28.30
C GLU A 452 -15.22 1.91 -28.98
N THR A 453 -15.34 2.00 -30.30
CA THR A 453 -14.76 3.11 -31.07
C THR A 453 -15.39 4.45 -30.68
N ILE A 454 -16.71 4.49 -30.53
CA ILE A 454 -17.45 5.70 -30.13
C ILE A 454 -17.14 6.04 -28.67
N THR A 455 -16.97 5.05 -27.81
CA THR A 455 -16.59 5.27 -26.41
C THR A 455 -15.22 5.96 -26.31
N TYR A 456 -14.22 5.48 -27.05
CA TYR A 456 -12.89 6.08 -27.05
C TYR A 456 -12.88 7.50 -27.62
N THR A 457 -13.67 7.80 -28.66
CA THR A 457 -13.77 9.18 -29.18
C THR A 457 -14.42 10.12 -28.17
N ILE A 458 -15.47 9.69 -27.47
CA ILE A 458 -16.10 10.48 -26.40
C ILE A 458 -15.10 10.77 -25.28
N LEU A 459 -14.36 9.75 -24.82
CA LEU A 459 -13.32 9.91 -23.80
C LEU A 459 -12.22 10.89 -24.25
N LEU A 460 -11.79 10.80 -25.50
CA LEU A 460 -10.80 11.69 -26.09
C LEU A 460 -11.31 13.14 -26.14
N VAL A 461 -12.57 13.37 -26.55
CA VAL A 461 -13.18 14.71 -26.59
C VAL A 461 -13.27 15.31 -25.18
N ILE A 462 -13.68 14.52 -24.18
CA ILE A 462 -13.72 14.95 -22.79
C ILE A 462 -12.30 15.31 -22.30
N GLY A 463 -11.32 14.45 -22.55
CA GLY A 463 -9.93 14.68 -22.20
C GLY A 463 -9.37 15.97 -22.81
N LEU A 464 -9.57 16.16 -24.12
CA LEU A 464 -9.16 17.38 -24.82
C LEU A 464 -9.88 18.63 -24.28
N GLY A 465 -11.17 18.56 -24.00
CA GLY A 465 -11.91 19.67 -23.40
C GLY A 465 -11.32 20.11 -22.05
N PHE A 466 -10.97 19.15 -21.19
CA PHE A 466 -10.36 19.44 -19.88
C PHE A 466 -8.90 19.90 -19.96
N THR A 467 -8.14 19.42 -20.95
CA THR A 467 -6.75 19.88 -21.15
C THR A 467 -6.69 21.30 -21.71
N LEU A 468 -7.58 21.65 -22.66
CA LEU A 468 -7.69 23.01 -23.19
C LEU A 468 -8.15 24.01 -22.12
N THR A 469 -9.06 23.59 -21.24
CA THR A 469 -9.52 24.42 -20.11
C THR A 469 -8.56 24.45 -18.92
N SER A 470 -7.38 23.83 -19.01
CA SER A 470 -6.37 23.80 -17.94
C SER A 470 -5.99 25.14 -17.32
N PRO A 471 -5.79 26.22 -18.09
CA PRO A 471 -5.47 27.51 -17.48
C PRO A 471 -6.60 28.04 -16.59
N LEU A 472 -7.86 27.74 -16.93
CA LEU A 472 -9.04 28.22 -16.20
C LEU A 472 -9.21 27.49 -14.87
N TRP A 473 -9.16 26.17 -14.88
CA TRP A 473 -9.35 25.42 -13.65
C TRP A 473 -8.14 25.52 -12.71
N ILE A 474 -6.91 25.62 -13.21
CA ILE A 474 -5.73 25.92 -12.38
C ILE A 474 -5.90 27.27 -11.67
N LYS A 475 -6.39 28.30 -12.38
CA LYS A 475 -6.67 29.62 -11.79
C LYS A 475 -7.76 29.55 -10.71
N ASN A 476 -8.79 28.73 -10.91
CA ASN A 476 -9.85 28.51 -9.91
C ASN A 476 -9.32 27.80 -8.66
N VAL A 477 -8.49 26.76 -8.83
CA VAL A 477 -7.80 26.07 -7.72
C VAL A 477 -6.94 27.07 -6.94
N TYR A 478 -6.16 27.91 -7.64
CA TYR A 478 -5.35 28.96 -7.01
C TYR A 478 -6.18 29.94 -6.16
N HIS A 479 -7.29 30.48 -6.69
CA HIS A 479 -8.13 31.42 -5.94
C HIS A 479 -8.70 30.78 -4.67
N ARG A 480 -9.16 29.54 -4.74
CA ARG A 480 -9.69 28.81 -3.58
C ARG A 480 -8.60 28.47 -2.57
N PHE A 481 -7.40 28.11 -3.04
CA PHE A 481 -6.25 27.89 -2.19
C PHE A 481 -5.87 29.18 -1.43
N MET A 482 -5.82 30.32 -2.12
CA MET A 482 -5.51 31.62 -1.52
C MET A 482 -6.57 32.07 -0.51
N LYS A 483 -7.85 31.82 -0.79
CA LYS A 483 -8.94 32.10 0.16
C LYS A 483 -8.77 31.31 1.48
N ARG A 484 -8.17 30.12 1.42
CA ARG A 484 -7.92 29.24 2.59
C ARG A 484 -6.47 29.24 3.07
N ARG A 485 -5.65 30.22 2.66
CA ARG A 485 -4.20 30.20 2.90
C ARG A 485 -3.81 29.95 4.36
N TYR A 486 -4.47 30.63 5.30
CA TYR A 486 -4.13 30.57 6.72
C TYR A 486 -4.44 29.19 7.31
N GLU A 487 -5.64 28.67 7.01
CA GLU A 487 -6.07 27.34 7.46
C GLU A 487 -5.19 26.22 6.90
N ASN A 488 -4.72 26.39 5.65
CA ASN A 488 -3.80 25.44 5.03
C ASN A 488 -2.39 25.54 5.62
N MET A 489 -1.87 26.75 5.83
CA MET A 489 -0.56 26.96 6.47
C MET A 489 -0.52 26.44 7.91
N GLU A 490 -1.56 26.70 8.70
CA GLU A 490 -1.71 26.14 10.05
C GLU A 490 -1.71 24.62 10.01
N GLY A 491 -2.50 24.01 9.11
CA GLY A 491 -2.51 22.55 8.94
C GLY A 491 -1.14 21.97 8.56
N PHE A 492 -0.39 22.64 7.67
CA PHE A 492 0.95 22.20 7.31
C PHE A 492 1.94 22.32 8.48
N ARG A 493 1.86 23.39 9.28
CA ARG A 493 2.70 23.57 10.47
C ARG A 493 2.37 22.53 11.55
N ASP A 494 1.09 22.29 11.81
CA ASP A 494 0.59 21.29 12.76
C ASP A 494 1.02 19.85 12.42
N SER A 495 1.15 19.55 11.12
CA SER A 495 1.53 18.20 10.67
C SER A 495 3.03 17.98 10.59
N ARG A 496 3.84 19.04 10.64
CA ARG A 496 5.30 18.98 10.66
C ARG A 496 5.85 18.66 12.06
N GLN A 497 5.12 19.06 13.10
CA GLN A 497 5.42 18.77 14.51
C GLN A 497 4.94 17.37 14.89
#